data_AF-A0A6S6TFK1-F1
#
_entry.id   AF-A0A6S6TFK1-F1
#
_cell.length_a   1.000
_cell.length_b   1.000
_cell.length_c   1.000
_cell.angle_alpha   90.00
_cell.angle_beta   90.00
_cell.angle_gamma   90.00
#
_symmetry.space_group_name_H-M   'P 1'
#
loop_
_entity.id
_entity.type
_entity.pdbx_description
1 polymer ?
#
loop_
_entity_poly.entity_id
_entity_poly.type
_entity_poly.pdbx_seq_one_letter_code
_entity_poly.pdbx_strand_id
1 'polypeptide(L)'
;MLIIPLAIIGFGLWLLRYLTRMDYAPEKRILFTVIVIACLTFIAFSLGLKLNNARSDTTAPQAPQPPPKEAEQPVRETKVPQQPASATPADYPTGNENPPFLAADMTEEDKLRLFETEHFPGLYEQRMALSEEIKNTDAFFQRIYAMAKQTPKQYALLRDVSQIRKNGYDKLTQRNISVSQYLREFWVHYSTGDSHDAIKKFTPVAAQLEKKIKVTRGQLLDNERQEAKLISSHMIKAGTLLKNNAIPGNQRIVSYTNPNRRLITDWLREKGSFDTLDTLSNLVEQRKIINARIRKLQSFKQNYRDLDRSLSRTLGLWEKAKESNYYAEYRLLYAAELRYVVEQLSLAGQSADQRLDKELQTYTNAVAQHADVALDSAEQAYKPEDIR
;
A
#
# COMPACT_ATOMS: atom_id res chain seq x y z
N MET A 1 -0.58 -14.60 -37.87
CA MET A 1 -1.30 -13.87 -36.79
C MET A 1 -2.84 -13.98 -36.84
N LEU A 2 -3.45 -14.86 -37.66
CA LEU A 2 -4.92 -15.02 -37.73
C LEU A 2 -5.52 -16.03 -36.73
N ILE A 3 -4.69 -16.84 -36.07
CA ILE A 3 -5.13 -17.94 -35.18
C ILE A 3 -5.72 -17.41 -33.86
N ILE A 4 -5.16 -16.32 -33.32
CA ILE A 4 -5.57 -15.72 -32.05
C ILE A 4 -7.00 -15.14 -32.10
N PRO A 5 -7.39 -14.31 -33.10
CA PRO A 5 -8.77 -13.81 -33.17
C PRO A 5 -9.78 -14.94 -33.40
N LEU A 6 -9.45 -15.96 -34.18
CA LEU A 6 -10.30 -17.14 -34.38
C LEU A 6 -10.50 -17.94 -33.09
N ALA A 7 -9.46 -18.10 -32.27
CA ALA A 7 -9.56 -18.78 -30.98
C ALA A 7 -10.45 -18.01 -29.98
N ILE A 8 -10.39 -16.67 -29.97
CA ILE A 8 -11.22 -15.83 -29.11
C ILE A 8 -12.70 -15.91 -29.54
N ILE A 9 -12.98 -15.86 -30.85
CA ILE A 9 -14.35 -16.00 -31.38
C ILE A 9 -14.90 -17.40 -31.09
N GLY A 10 -14.09 -18.44 -31.30
CA GLY A 10 -14.48 -19.83 -31.00
C GLY A 10 -14.79 -20.05 -29.52
N PHE A 11 -13.95 -19.50 -28.63
CA PHE A 11 -14.18 -19.57 -27.19
C PHE A 11 -15.43 -18.78 -26.78
N GLY A 12 -15.65 -17.59 -27.34
CA GLY A 12 -16.85 -16.79 -27.09
C GLY A 12 -18.15 -17.51 -27.48
N LEU A 13 -18.17 -18.13 -28.66
CA LEU A 13 -19.33 -18.91 -29.12
C LEU A 13 -19.56 -20.16 -28.28
N TRP A 14 -18.50 -20.87 -27.89
CA TRP A 14 -18.60 -22.03 -27.00
C TRP A 14 -19.17 -21.63 -25.63
N LEU A 15 -18.66 -20.55 -25.05
CA LEU A 15 -19.08 -20.05 -23.74
C LEU A 15 -20.54 -19.57 -23.76
N LEU A 16 -20.97 -18.88 -24.83
CA LEU A 16 -22.36 -18.46 -24.99
C LEU A 16 -23.31 -19.67 -25.06
N ARG A 17 -22.90 -20.73 -25.76
CA ARG A 17 -23.66 -21.98 -25.90
C ARG A 17 -23.69 -22.80 -24.61
N TYR A 18 -22.64 -22.70 -23.80
CA TYR A 18 -22.57 -23.32 -22.48
C TYR A 18 -23.50 -22.61 -21.48
N LEU A 19 -23.54 -21.27 -21.50
CA LEU A 19 -24.38 -20.48 -20.61
C LEU A 19 -25.88 -20.62 -20.91
N THR A 20 -26.27 -20.84 -22.16
CA THR A 20 -27.68 -21.08 -22.51
C THR A 20 -28.20 -22.44 -22.04
N ARG A 21 -27.30 -23.40 -21.76
CA ARG A 21 -27.65 -24.73 -21.23
C ARG A 21 -27.71 -24.82 -19.71
N MET A 22 -27.24 -23.80 -18.99
CA MET A 22 -27.26 -23.80 -17.54
C MET A 22 -28.61 -23.29 -17.01
N ASP A 23 -29.22 -24.04 -16.09
CA ASP A 23 -30.58 -23.77 -15.62
C ASP A 23 -30.62 -22.72 -14.50
N TYR A 24 -30.25 -21.49 -14.85
CA TYR A 24 -30.35 -20.34 -13.94
C TYR A 24 -31.64 -19.55 -14.18
N ALA A 25 -32.15 -18.90 -13.13
CA ALA A 25 -33.21 -17.91 -13.25
C ALA A 25 -32.82 -16.81 -14.27
N PRO A 26 -33.76 -16.31 -15.09
CA PRO A 26 -33.47 -15.43 -16.23
C PRO A 26 -32.70 -14.16 -15.85
N GLU A 27 -32.98 -13.59 -14.69
CA GLU A 27 -32.30 -12.41 -14.14
C GLU A 27 -30.79 -12.65 -13.91
N LYS A 28 -30.43 -13.85 -13.42
CA LYS A 28 -29.04 -14.23 -13.16
C LYS A 28 -28.29 -14.55 -14.46
N ARG A 29 -28.99 -15.04 -15.49
CA ARG A 29 -28.40 -15.27 -16.83
C ARG A 29 -27.97 -13.95 -17.47
N ILE A 30 -28.79 -12.90 -17.36
CA ILE A 30 -28.47 -11.58 -17.92
C ILE A 30 -27.23 -11.01 -17.22
N LEU A 31 -27.20 -11.01 -15.88
CA LEU A 31 -26.06 -10.50 -15.12
C LEU A 31 -24.76 -11.25 -15.46
N PHE A 32 -24.80 -12.58 -15.54
CA PHE A 32 -23.63 -13.38 -15.87
C PHE A 32 -23.14 -13.13 -17.30
N THR A 33 -24.07 -12.97 -18.26
CA THR A 33 -23.74 -12.66 -19.65
C THR A 33 -23.06 -11.29 -19.77
N VAL A 34 -23.54 -10.29 -19.03
CA VAL A 34 -22.92 -8.95 -18.99
C VAL A 34 -21.50 -9.00 -18.42
N ILE A 35 -21.29 -9.75 -17.33
CA ILE A 35 -19.96 -9.92 -16.72
C ILE A 35 -18.98 -10.57 -17.71
N VAL A 36 -19.43 -11.64 -18.37
CA VAL A 36 -18.61 -12.36 -19.36
C VAL A 36 -18.25 -11.47 -20.55
N ILE A 37 -19.21 -10.71 -21.08
CA ILE A 37 -18.95 -9.77 -22.19
C ILE A 37 -17.95 -8.69 -21.73
N ALA A 38 -18.10 -8.13 -20.53
CA ALA A 38 -17.18 -7.13 -19.98
C ALA A 38 -15.76 -7.68 -19.81
N CYS A 39 -15.61 -8.94 -19.38
CA CYS A 39 -14.30 -9.59 -19.31
C CYS A 39 -13.69 -9.80 -20.70
N LEU A 40 -14.47 -10.23 -21.69
CA LEU A 40 -13.99 -10.45 -23.05
C LEU A 40 -13.58 -9.13 -23.74
N THR A 41 -14.35 -8.05 -23.57
CA THR A 41 -14.00 -6.74 -24.11
C THR A 41 -12.75 -6.17 -23.45
N PHE A 42 -12.58 -6.36 -22.13
CA PHE A 42 -11.37 -5.95 -21.42
C PHE A 42 -10.12 -6.70 -21.92
N ILE A 43 -10.23 -8.02 -22.12
CA ILE A 43 -9.14 -8.83 -22.66
C ILE A 43 -8.78 -8.38 -24.08
N ALA A 44 -9.78 -8.16 -24.96
CA ALA A 44 -9.56 -7.67 -26.31
C ALA A 44 -8.91 -6.28 -26.35
N PHE A 45 -9.34 -5.37 -25.47
CA PHE A 45 -8.74 -4.03 -25.36
C PHE A 45 -7.27 -4.10 -24.89
N SER A 46 -6.98 -4.96 -23.90
CA SER A 46 -5.61 -5.18 -23.42
C SER A 46 -4.68 -5.74 -24.49
N LEU A 47 -5.18 -6.63 -25.35
CA LEU A 47 -4.45 -7.20 -26.48
C LEU A 47 -4.22 -6.16 -27.59
N GLY A 48 -5.22 -5.31 -27.85
CA GLY A 48 -5.11 -4.19 -28.79
C GLY A 48 -4.02 -3.20 -28.40
N LEU A 49 -3.93 -2.84 -27.11
CA LEU A 49 -2.87 -1.96 -26.59
C LEU A 49 -1.47 -2.61 -26.73
N LYS A 50 -1.34 -3.91 -26.44
CA LYS A 50 -0.06 -4.63 -26.60
C LYS A 50 0.38 -4.73 -28.07
N LEU A 51 -0.55 -4.97 -28.99
CA LEU A 51 -0.25 -5.03 -30.43
C LEU A 51 0.10 -3.65 -31.01
N ASN A 52 -0.51 -2.57 -30.50
CA ASN A 52 -0.17 -1.21 -30.91
C ASN A 52 1.24 -0.82 -30.45
N ASN A 53 1.59 -1.12 -29.20
CA ASN A 53 2.94 -0.87 -28.67
C ASN A 53 4.01 -1.69 -29.41
N ALA A 54 3.71 -2.94 -29.79
CA ALA A 54 4.63 -3.77 -30.57
C ALA A 54 4.86 -3.27 -32.01
N ARG A 55 3.93 -2.48 -32.58
CA ARG A 55 4.13 -1.82 -33.89
C ARG A 55 4.98 -0.55 -33.79
N SER A 56 5.04 0.09 -32.63
CA SER A 56 5.87 1.29 -32.41
C SER A 56 7.36 0.98 -32.28
N ASP A 57 7.74 -0.27 -32.00
CA ASP A 57 9.16 -0.68 -31.82
C ASP A 57 9.81 -1.23 -33.11
N THR A 58 9.10 -1.26 -34.24
CA THR A 58 9.69 -1.70 -35.52
C THR A 58 9.94 -0.52 -36.46
N THR A 59 10.91 0.34 -36.10
CA THR A 59 11.43 1.38 -37.01
C THR A 59 12.61 0.81 -37.79
N ALA A 60 12.39 0.51 -39.08
CA ALA A 60 13.48 0.21 -40.01
C ALA A 60 14.33 1.48 -40.29
N PRO A 61 15.64 1.35 -40.58
CA PRO A 61 16.49 2.51 -40.81
C PRO A 61 16.25 3.11 -42.20
N GLN A 62 15.74 4.35 -42.25
CA GLN A 62 15.72 5.15 -43.48
C GLN A 62 16.89 6.13 -43.51
N ALA A 63 17.60 6.09 -44.64
CA ALA A 63 18.70 6.95 -45.04
C ALA A 63 18.24 8.43 -45.26
N PRO A 64 19.16 9.40 -45.30
CA PRO A 64 18.86 10.82 -45.28
C PRO A 64 18.35 11.34 -46.63
N GLN A 65 17.26 12.12 -46.63
CA GLN A 65 16.83 12.94 -47.76
C GLN A 65 17.13 14.44 -47.51
N PRO A 66 17.52 15.20 -48.55
CA PRO A 66 17.85 16.63 -48.47
C PRO A 66 16.61 17.55 -48.43
N PRO A 67 16.76 18.82 -48.00
CA PRO A 67 15.62 19.69 -47.66
C PRO A 67 14.98 20.36 -48.90
N PRO A 68 13.65 20.59 -48.91
CA PRO A 68 13.03 21.52 -49.84
C PRO A 68 12.76 22.90 -49.22
N LYS A 69 12.80 23.88 -50.13
CA LYS A 69 12.64 25.33 -50.00
C LYS A 69 11.34 25.81 -49.33
N GLU A 70 11.51 26.82 -48.48
CA GLU A 70 10.89 28.16 -48.51
C GLU A 70 9.43 28.29 -49.02
N ALA A 71 8.53 28.66 -48.12
CA ALA A 71 7.33 29.43 -48.40
C ALA A 71 7.04 30.36 -47.20
N GLU A 72 6.91 31.65 -47.50
CA GLU A 72 6.70 32.75 -46.56
C GLU A 72 5.23 32.87 -46.06
N GLN A 73 5.10 33.60 -44.95
CA GLN A 73 3.94 34.35 -44.40
C GLN A 73 3.00 33.64 -43.39
N PRO A 74 2.31 34.41 -42.49
CA PRO A 74 2.71 35.63 -41.79
C PRO A 74 2.50 35.56 -40.26
N VAL A 75 3.04 36.58 -39.59
CA VAL A 75 3.09 36.85 -38.14
C VAL A 75 1.71 36.78 -37.45
N ARG A 76 1.63 36.01 -36.36
CA ARG A 76 0.68 36.22 -35.26
C ARG A 76 1.45 36.41 -33.97
N GLU A 77 1.48 37.65 -33.49
CA GLU A 77 1.94 38.00 -32.15
C GLU A 77 1.10 37.25 -31.11
N THR A 78 1.71 36.27 -30.45
CA THR A 78 1.18 35.72 -29.20
C THR A 78 2.25 35.95 -28.15
N LYS A 79 1.96 36.84 -27.20
CA LYS A 79 2.78 37.10 -26.00
C LYS A 79 3.04 35.78 -25.26
N VAL A 80 4.27 35.30 -25.33
CA VAL A 80 4.81 34.24 -24.46
C VAL A 80 5.56 34.92 -23.31
N PRO A 81 5.37 34.51 -22.03
CA PRO A 81 6.11 35.06 -20.91
C PRO A 81 7.61 34.83 -21.08
N GLN A 82 8.41 35.85 -20.77
CA GLN A 82 9.87 35.82 -20.79
C GLN A 82 10.41 34.57 -20.09
N GLN A 83 11.00 33.69 -20.88
CA GLN A 83 11.95 32.69 -20.46
C GLN A 83 13.14 33.44 -19.82
N PRO A 84 13.57 33.13 -18.59
CA PRO A 84 14.75 33.75 -18.02
C PRO A 84 15.94 33.44 -18.93
N ALA A 85 16.70 34.49 -19.21
CA ALA A 85 17.86 34.49 -20.09
C ALA A 85 18.77 33.30 -19.83
N SER A 86 19.12 32.60 -20.91
CA SER A 86 20.23 31.66 -20.93
C SER A 86 21.43 32.31 -20.25
N ALA A 87 21.88 31.71 -19.15
CA ALA A 87 23.14 32.08 -18.53
C ALA A 87 24.24 31.91 -19.58
N THR A 88 25.01 32.98 -19.77
CA THR A 88 26.29 33.02 -20.48
C THR A 88 27.14 31.82 -20.05
N PRO A 89 27.86 31.12 -20.95
CA PRO A 89 28.76 30.05 -20.54
C PRO A 89 29.77 30.65 -19.57
N ALA A 90 29.83 30.12 -18.35
CA ALA A 90 30.92 30.43 -17.43
C ALA A 90 32.25 30.13 -18.13
N ASP A 91 33.27 30.94 -17.89
CA ASP A 91 34.64 30.67 -18.31
C ASP A 91 35.06 29.30 -17.73
N TYR A 92 35.05 28.27 -18.58
CA TYR A 92 35.55 26.95 -18.22
C TYR A 92 37.07 26.96 -18.47
N PRO A 93 37.87 26.48 -17.52
CA PRO A 93 39.32 26.45 -17.67
C PRO A 93 39.71 25.61 -18.90
N THR A 94 40.36 26.26 -19.86
CA THR A 94 40.99 25.64 -21.02
C THR A 94 42.28 24.95 -20.61
N GLY A 95 42.54 23.79 -21.23
CA GLY A 95 43.50 22.78 -20.78
C GLY A 95 44.96 23.20 -20.54
N ASN A 96 45.66 22.25 -19.91
CA ASN A 96 47.07 22.17 -19.50
C ASN A 96 47.49 22.64 -18.10
N GLU A 97 46.54 22.97 -17.23
CA GLU A 97 46.79 22.97 -15.79
C GLU A 97 45.83 21.98 -15.17
N ASN A 98 46.35 21.03 -14.36
CA ASN A 98 45.51 20.33 -13.40
C ASN A 98 44.67 21.42 -12.72
N PRO A 99 43.33 21.38 -12.78
CA PRO A 99 42.53 22.42 -12.16
C PRO A 99 43.03 22.59 -10.73
N PRO A 100 43.35 23.83 -10.27
CA PRO A 100 44.13 24.06 -9.06
C PRO A 100 43.42 23.65 -7.75
N PHE A 101 42.34 22.87 -7.85
CA PHE A 101 41.37 22.59 -6.81
C PHE A 101 41.28 21.13 -6.35
N LEU A 102 42.00 20.21 -6.98
CA LEU A 102 41.90 18.78 -6.62
C LEU A 102 43.18 18.33 -5.93
N ALA A 103 43.15 18.26 -4.60
CA ALA A 103 44.25 17.73 -3.81
C ALA A 103 44.61 16.31 -4.29
N ALA A 104 45.92 16.04 -4.43
CA ALA A 104 46.42 14.80 -5.05
C ALA A 104 46.03 13.51 -4.28
N ASP A 105 45.59 13.65 -3.04
CA ASP A 105 45.18 12.62 -2.09
C ASP A 105 43.67 12.29 -2.12
N MET A 106 42.85 13.00 -2.91
CA MET A 106 41.41 12.70 -3.05
C MET A 106 41.15 11.50 -3.98
N THR A 107 40.11 10.72 -3.65
CA THR A 107 39.62 9.66 -4.54
C THR A 107 38.96 10.24 -5.79
N GLU A 108 38.93 9.50 -6.90
CA GLU A 108 38.29 9.97 -8.15
C GLU A 108 36.79 10.25 -7.96
N GLU A 109 36.08 9.43 -7.16
CA GLU A 109 34.70 9.70 -6.76
C GLU A 109 34.53 11.02 -5.99
N ASP A 110 35.46 11.37 -5.10
CA ASP A 110 35.39 12.62 -4.34
C ASP A 110 35.68 13.84 -5.24
N LYS A 111 36.62 13.71 -6.18
CA LYS A 111 36.90 14.74 -7.19
C LYS A 111 35.69 14.98 -8.08
N LEU A 112 35.07 13.93 -8.60
CA LEU A 112 33.84 14.01 -9.40
C LEU A 112 32.71 14.67 -8.60
N ARG A 113 32.55 14.32 -7.32
CA ARG A 113 31.53 14.93 -6.47
C ARG A 113 31.78 16.42 -6.24
N LEU A 114 33.01 16.83 -5.98
CA LEU A 114 33.36 18.25 -5.82
C LEU A 114 33.06 19.01 -7.11
N PHE A 115 33.50 18.48 -8.25
CA PHE A 115 33.25 19.06 -9.56
C PHE A 115 31.76 19.20 -9.86
N GLU A 116 30.95 18.16 -9.63
CA GLU A 116 29.49 18.22 -9.81
C GLU A 116 28.86 19.30 -8.91
N THR A 117 29.33 19.42 -7.67
CA THR A 117 28.84 20.42 -6.72
C THR A 117 29.08 21.85 -7.22
N GLU A 118 30.26 22.10 -7.79
CA GLU A 118 30.67 23.43 -8.25
C GLU A 118 30.06 23.79 -9.61
N HIS A 119 30.05 22.85 -10.56
CA HIS A 119 29.69 23.13 -11.96
C HIS A 119 28.26 22.72 -12.33
N PHE A 120 27.65 21.78 -11.59
CA PHE A 120 26.28 21.31 -11.83
C PHE A 120 25.48 21.23 -10.51
N PRO A 121 25.37 22.33 -9.73
CA PRO A 121 24.79 22.30 -8.38
C PRO A 121 23.33 21.79 -8.35
N GLY A 122 22.54 22.09 -9.38
CA GLY A 122 21.17 21.60 -9.51
C GLY A 122 21.08 20.08 -9.68
N LEU A 123 22.01 19.49 -10.45
CA LEU A 123 22.09 18.03 -10.60
C LEU A 123 22.53 17.37 -9.30
N TYR A 124 23.55 17.93 -8.65
CA TYR A 124 24.03 17.47 -7.35
C TYR A 124 22.92 17.44 -6.30
N GLU A 125 22.18 18.55 -6.14
CA GLU A 125 21.06 18.65 -5.18
C GLU A 125 20.02 17.56 -5.44
N GLN A 126 19.61 17.38 -6.70
CA GLN A 126 18.63 16.36 -7.05
C GLN A 126 19.14 14.94 -6.82
N ARG A 127 20.43 14.66 -7.05
CA ARG A 127 21.05 13.36 -6.80
C ARG A 127 21.14 13.05 -5.31
N MET A 128 21.47 14.05 -4.49
CA MET A 128 21.47 13.90 -3.03
C MET A 128 20.07 13.62 -2.50
N ALA A 129 19.07 14.37 -2.94
CA ALA A 129 17.67 14.13 -2.56
C ALA A 129 17.17 12.74 -3.01
N LEU A 130 17.54 12.31 -4.22
CA LEU A 130 17.25 10.95 -4.72
C LEU A 130 17.87 9.87 -3.82
N SER A 131 19.13 10.05 -3.45
CA SER A 131 19.86 9.10 -2.59
C SER A 131 19.26 9.03 -1.18
N GLU A 132 18.85 10.18 -0.64
CA GLU A 132 18.16 10.27 0.65
C GLU A 132 16.80 9.55 0.60
N GLU A 133 16.01 9.74 -0.46
CA GLU A 133 14.72 9.04 -0.62
C GLU A 133 14.88 7.52 -0.71
N ILE A 134 15.91 7.02 -1.41
CA ILE A 134 16.25 5.59 -1.46
C ILE A 134 16.55 5.08 -0.05
N LYS A 135 17.44 5.75 0.68
CA LYS A 135 17.83 5.38 2.06
C LYS A 135 16.63 5.38 3.01
N ASN A 136 15.78 6.41 2.93
CA ASN A 136 14.58 6.53 3.75
C ASN A 136 13.57 5.41 3.45
N THR A 137 13.45 5.02 2.18
CA THR A 137 12.58 3.91 1.75
C THR A 137 13.11 2.56 2.20
N ASP A 138 14.43 2.34 2.17
CA ASP A 138 15.05 1.12 2.72
C ASP A 138 14.85 1.01 4.24
N ALA A 139 15.07 2.09 4.97
CA ALA A 139 14.80 2.13 6.41
C ALA A 139 13.31 1.89 6.71
N PHE A 140 12.41 2.36 5.85
CA PHE A 140 10.99 2.04 5.94
C PHE A 140 10.72 0.55 5.78
N PHE A 141 11.33 -0.14 4.80
CA PHE A 141 11.15 -1.59 4.62
C PHE A 141 11.63 -2.41 5.82
N GLN A 142 12.68 -1.97 6.50
CA GLN A 142 13.12 -2.62 7.74
C GLN A 142 12.08 -2.45 8.87
N ARG A 143 11.57 -1.24 9.04
CA ARG A 143 10.52 -0.94 10.04
C ARG A 143 9.22 -1.68 9.76
N ILE A 144 8.78 -1.74 8.50
CA ILE A 144 7.52 -2.42 8.14
C ILE A 144 7.62 -3.93 8.37
N TYR A 145 8.78 -4.53 8.10
CA TYR A 145 9.03 -5.95 8.38
C TYR A 145 9.04 -6.27 9.87
N ALA A 146 9.67 -5.43 10.69
CA ALA A 146 9.62 -5.56 12.14
C ALA A 146 8.19 -5.40 12.68
N MET A 147 7.45 -4.40 12.18
CA MET A 147 6.06 -4.15 12.55
C MET A 147 5.16 -5.34 12.19
N ALA A 148 5.35 -5.96 11.03
CA ALA A 148 4.55 -7.10 10.58
C ALA A 148 4.68 -8.33 11.49
N LYS A 149 5.85 -8.54 12.11
CA LYS A 149 6.04 -9.59 13.13
C LYS A 149 5.28 -9.29 14.41
N GLN A 150 5.24 -8.02 14.80
CA GLN A 150 4.61 -7.57 16.03
C GLN A 150 3.10 -7.42 15.89
N THR A 151 2.55 -7.23 14.68
CA THR A 151 1.12 -6.96 14.42
C THR A 151 0.56 -7.86 13.31
N PRO A 152 0.53 -9.19 13.52
CA PRO A 152 0.19 -10.15 12.47
C PRO A 152 -1.23 -9.98 11.91
N LYS A 153 -2.16 -9.34 12.65
CA LYS A 153 -3.51 -9.06 12.12
C LYS A 153 -3.52 -7.94 11.08
N GLN A 154 -2.51 -7.07 11.08
CA GLN A 154 -2.34 -6.01 10.10
C GLN A 154 -1.41 -6.39 8.95
N TYR A 155 -0.96 -7.66 8.89
CA TYR A 155 -0.01 -8.12 7.85
C TYR A 155 -0.48 -7.78 6.43
N ALA A 156 -1.77 -7.94 6.13
CA ALA A 156 -2.30 -7.62 4.79
C ALA A 156 -2.09 -6.14 4.43
N LEU A 157 -2.40 -5.21 5.35
CA LEU A 157 -2.16 -3.79 5.16
C LEU A 157 -0.66 -3.52 4.93
N LEU A 158 0.18 -4.05 5.83
CA LEU A 158 1.62 -3.81 5.81
C LEU A 158 2.27 -4.33 4.52
N ARG A 159 1.86 -5.52 4.07
CA ARG A 159 2.30 -6.09 2.78
C ARG A 159 1.91 -5.18 1.62
N ASP A 160 0.65 -4.73 1.59
CA ASP A 160 0.12 -3.96 0.47
C ASP A 160 0.75 -2.56 0.40
N VAL A 161 0.98 -1.91 1.55
CA VAL A 161 1.75 -0.65 1.65
C VAL A 161 3.19 -0.86 1.19
N SER A 162 3.85 -1.94 1.62
CA SER A 162 5.21 -2.29 1.17
C SER A 162 5.27 -2.41 -0.35
N GLN A 163 4.29 -3.09 -0.95
CA GLN A 163 4.23 -3.29 -2.40
C GLN A 163 4.07 -1.97 -3.16
N ILE A 164 3.21 -1.06 -2.67
CA ILE A 164 3.05 0.28 -3.27
C ILE A 164 4.39 1.02 -3.29
N ARG A 165 5.10 1.03 -2.15
CA ARG A 165 6.39 1.74 -2.05
C ARG A 165 7.52 1.06 -2.81
N LYS A 166 7.51 -0.28 -2.95
CA LYS A 166 8.52 -1.04 -3.68
C LYS A 166 8.60 -0.63 -5.16
N ASN A 167 7.46 -0.41 -5.80
CA ASN A 167 7.42 0.06 -7.19
C ASN A 167 8.09 1.44 -7.35
N GLY A 168 7.93 2.34 -6.37
CA GLY A 168 8.62 3.64 -6.34
C GLY A 168 10.13 3.47 -6.10
N TYR A 169 10.49 2.66 -5.11
CA TYR A 169 11.88 2.36 -4.76
C TYR A 169 12.69 1.83 -5.95
N ASP A 170 12.14 0.89 -6.71
CA ASP A 170 12.84 0.29 -7.85
C ASP A 170 13.13 1.35 -8.93
N LYS A 171 12.18 2.25 -9.17
CA LYS A 171 12.37 3.39 -10.09
C LYS A 171 13.42 4.38 -9.59
N LEU A 172 13.43 4.72 -8.31
CA LEU A 172 14.44 5.61 -7.71
C LEU A 172 15.83 4.99 -7.83
N THR A 173 15.97 3.71 -7.48
CA THR A 173 17.24 2.98 -7.54
C THR A 173 17.76 2.91 -8.97
N GLN A 174 16.90 2.55 -9.93
CA GLN A 174 17.27 2.54 -11.35
C GLN A 174 17.68 3.92 -11.85
N ARG A 175 16.96 4.99 -11.43
CA ARG A 175 17.33 6.37 -11.75
C ARG A 175 18.70 6.72 -11.17
N ASN A 176 18.98 6.35 -9.93
CA ASN A 176 20.25 6.64 -9.26
C ASN A 176 21.43 5.93 -9.95
N ILE A 177 21.26 4.66 -10.32
CA ILE A 177 22.25 3.89 -11.09
C ILE A 177 22.53 4.59 -12.43
N SER A 178 21.48 4.94 -13.17
CA SER A 178 21.61 5.60 -14.48
C SER A 178 22.33 6.95 -14.38
N VAL A 179 21.93 7.82 -13.43
CA VAL A 179 22.59 9.12 -13.21
C VAL A 179 24.06 8.94 -12.84
N SER A 180 24.36 8.00 -11.95
CA SER A 180 25.73 7.69 -11.55
C SER A 180 26.59 7.17 -12.70
N GLN A 181 26.01 6.40 -13.62
CA GLN A 181 26.71 5.94 -14.82
C GLN A 181 27.07 7.12 -15.74
N TYR A 182 26.12 8.00 -16.05
CA TYR A 182 26.37 9.19 -16.87
C TYR A 182 27.43 10.12 -16.27
N LEU A 183 27.41 10.32 -14.95
CA LEU A 183 28.42 11.14 -14.26
C LEU A 183 29.81 10.52 -14.34
N ARG A 184 29.95 9.21 -14.15
CA ARG A 184 31.24 8.53 -14.28
C ARG A 184 31.74 8.52 -15.72
N GLU A 185 30.86 8.31 -16.69
CA GLU A 185 31.22 8.38 -18.12
C GLU A 185 31.72 9.77 -18.48
N PHE A 186 30.99 10.82 -18.05
CA PHE A 186 31.46 12.20 -18.17
C PHE A 186 32.83 12.40 -17.52
N TRP A 187 33.01 11.93 -16.28
CA TRP A 187 34.27 12.10 -15.54
C TRP A 187 35.46 11.46 -16.25
N VAL A 188 35.28 10.25 -16.80
CA VAL A 188 36.32 9.57 -17.58
C VAL A 188 36.69 10.42 -18.80
N HIS A 189 35.72 10.91 -19.57
CA HIS A 189 36.02 11.73 -20.74
C HIS A 189 36.62 13.10 -20.39
N TYR A 190 36.17 13.69 -19.27
CA TYR A 190 36.72 14.95 -18.75
C TYR A 190 38.17 14.81 -18.30
N SER A 191 38.52 13.71 -17.61
CA SER A 191 39.84 13.48 -17.04
C SER A 191 40.87 12.89 -18.01
N THR A 192 40.42 12.24 -19.10
CA THR A 192 41.31 11.56 -20.05
C THR A 192 41.34 12.18 -21.45
N GLY A 193 40.39 13.07 -21.78
CA GLY A 193 40.20 13.64 -23.11
C GLY A 193 40.14 15.16 -23.11
N ASP A 194 39.43 15.71 -24.09
CA ASP A 194 39.15 17.16 -24.16
C ASP A 194 38.09 17.53 -23.12
N SER A 195 38.55 18.09 -22.00
CA SER A 195 37.72 18.50 -20.87
C SER A 195 36.66 19.54 -21.26
N HIS A 196 36.96 20.43 -22.21
CA HIS A 196 36.03 21.45 -22.66
C HIS A 196 34.91 20.87 -23.51
N ASP A 197 35.25 19.98 -24.45
CA ASP A 197 34.26 19.24 -25.24
C ASP A 197 33.38 18.33 -24.37
N ALA A 198 33.98 17.65 -23.39
CA ALA A 198 33.26 16.83 -22.42
C ALA A 198 32.23 17.64 -21.63
N ILE A 199 32.62 18.81 -21.09
CA ILE A 199 31.70 19.73 -20.39
C ILE A 199 30.59 20.16 -21.34
N LYS A 200 30.94 20.66 -22.54
CA LYS A 200 29.96 21.17 -23.51
C LYS A 200 28.90 20.12 -23.87
N LYS A 201 29.30 18.87 -24.07
CA LYS A 201 28.39 17.75 -24.38
C LYS A 201 27.59 17.31 -23.16
N PHE A 202 28.16 17.36 -21.96
CA PHE A 202 27.49 16.91 -20.75
C PHE A 202 26.48 17.92 -20.20
N THR A 203 26.71 19.23 -20.33
CA THR A 203 25.79 20.27 -19.85
C THR A 203 24.31 20.04 -20.23
N PRO A 204 23.94 19.79 -21.50
CA PRO A 204 22.55 19.48 -21.85
C PRO A 204 22.08 18.14 -21.27
N VAL A 205 22.97 17.16 -21.08
CA VAL A 205 22.66 15.88 -20.44
C VAL A 205 22.38 16.08 -18.95
N ALA A 206 23.18 16.89 -18.25
CA ALA A 206 22.99 17.21 -16.83
C ALA A 206 21.61 17.82 -16.56
N ALA A 207 21.19 18.80 -17.38
CA ALA A 207 19.85 19.38 -17.30
C ALA A 207 18.72 18.35 -17.55
N GLN A 208 18.93 17.43 -18.49
CA GLN A 208 17.98 16.33 -18.72
C GLN A 208 17.93 15.33 -17.56
N LEU A 209 19.07 15.00 -16.96
CA LEU A 209 19.15 14.12 -15.80
C LEU A 209 18.43 14.74 -14.61
N GLU A 210 18.66 16.03 -14.33
CA GLU A 210 17.95 16.78 -13.29
C GLU A 210 16.43 16.69 -13.47
N LYS A 211 15.94 16.97 -14.68
CA LYS A 211 14.50 16.86 -15.01
C LYS A 211 13.99 15.43 -14.82
N LYS A 212 14.74 14.42 -15.25
CA LYS A 212 14.36 13.01 -15.10
C LYS A 212 14.31 12.58 -13.64
N ILE A 213 15.22 13.07 -12.80
CA ILE A 213 15.19 12.84 -11.35
C ILE A 213 13.92 13.47 -10.77
N LYS A 214 13.67 14.76 -11.03
CA LYS A 214 12.47 15.48 -10.55
C LYS A 214 11.17 14.76 -10.94
N VAL A 215 11.06 14.29 -12.19
CA VAL A 215 9.89 13.52 -12.65
C VAL A 215 9.77 12.19 -11.89
N THR A 216 10.87 11.47 -11.69
CA THR A 216 10.86 10.18 -10.97
C THR A 216 10.40 10.37 -9.53
N ARG A 217 10.90 11.41 -8.85
CA ARG A 217 10.51 11.79 -7.49
C ARG A 217 9.05 12.26 -7.43
N GLY A 218 8.62 13.06 -8.41
CA GLY A 218 7.23 13.52 -8.52
C GLY A 218 6.21 12.38 -8.70
N GLN A 219 6.60 11.27 -9.35
CA GLN A 219 5.76 10.07 -9.44
C GLN A 219 5.50 9.39 -8.08
N LEU A 220 6.30 9.68 -7.05
CA LEU A 220 6.06 9.13 -5.70
C LEU A 220 4.79 9.72 -5.07
N LEU A 221 4.36 10.91 -5.47
CA LEU A 221 3.10 11.50 -5.01
C LEU A 221 1.88 10.62 -5.36
N ASP A 222 1.93 9.91 -6.49
CA ASP A 222 0.86 8.98 -6.86
C ASP A 222 0.86 7.74 -5.94
N ASN A 223 2.03 7.30 -5.49
CA ASN A 223 2.14 6.22 -4.50
C ASN A 223 1.55 6.65 -3.15
N GLU A 224 1.83 7.87 -2.69
CA GLU A 224 1.25 8.41 -1.44
C GLU A 224 -0.27 8.47 -1.50
N ARG A 225 -0.84 8.90 -2.63
CA ARG A 225 -2.30 8.90 -2.85
C ARG A 225 -2.90 7.50 -2.83
N GLN A 226 -2.24 6.54 -3.47
CA GLN A 226 -2.67 5.14 -3.46
C GLN A 226 -2.61 4.54 -2.06
N GLU A 227 -1.52 4.81 -1.32
CA GLU A 227 -1.34 4.41 0.07
C GLU A 227 -2.44 4.99 0.96
N ALA A 228 -2.71 6.29 0.86
CA ALA A 228 -3.77 6.95 1.63
C ALA A 228 -5.15 6.34 1.38
N LYS A 229 -5.47 6.02 0.12
CA LYS A 229 -6.73 5.35 -0.25
C LYS A 229 -6.81 3.94 0.34
N LEU A 230 -5.71 3.19 0.29
CA LEU A 230 -5.63 1.83 0.86
C LEU A 230 -5.85 1.88 2.37
N ILE A 231 -5.12 2.74 3.09
CA ILE A 231 -5.23 2.88 4.54
C ILE A 231 -6.64 3.34 4.94
N SER A 232 -7.20 4.31 4.23
CA SER A 232 -8.58 4.75 4.44
C SER A 232 -9.58 3.59 4.30
N SER A 233 -9.41 2.72 3.31
CA SER A 233 -10.25 1.53 3.15
C SER A 233 -10.14 0.57 4.34
N HIS A 234 -8.92 0.32 4.83
CA HIS A 234 -8.72 -0.54 6.02
C HIS A 234 -9.33 0.08 7.28
N MET A 235 -9.16 1.40 7.47
CA MET A 235 -9.75 2.15 8.59
C MET A 235 -11.28 2.11 8.57
N ILE A 236 -11.89 2.30 7.40
CA ILE A 236 -13.34 2.18 7.22
C ILE A 236 -13.82 0.77 7.57
N LYS A 237 -13.11 -0.27 7.11
CA LYS A 237 -13.45 -1.67 7.44
C LYS A 237 -13.36 -1.94 8.94
N ALA A 238 -12.33 -1.45 9.62
CA ALA A 238 -12.21 -1.56 11.08
C ALA A 238 -13.37 -0.84 11.79
N GLY A 239 -13.73 0.35 11.31
CA GLY A 239 -14.90 1.09 11.78
C GLY A 239 -16.23 0.35 11.59
N THR A 240 -16.42 -0.30 10.44
CA THR A 240 -17.58 -1.18 10.18
C THR A 240 -17.60 -2.39 11.12
N LEU A 241 -16.44 -2.97 11.44
CA LEU A 241 -16.36 -4.07 12.41
C LEU A 241 -16.82 -3.64 13.79
N LEU A 242 -16.45 -2.45 14.26
CA LEU A 242 -16.93 -1.91 15.55
C LEU A 242 -18.45 -1.80 15.61
N LYS A 243 -19.08 -1.44 14.48
CA LYS A 243 -20.54 -1.29 14.35
C LYS A 243 -21.29 -2.61 14.17
N ASN A 244 -20.61 -3.65 13.68
CA ASN A 244 -21.23 -4.92 13.35
C ASN A 244 -21.05 -5.96 14.45
N ASN A 245 -22.15 -6.46 14.98
CA ASN A 245 -22.19 -7.42 16.08
C ASN A 245 -22.33 -8.88 15.63
N ALA A 246 -22.53 -9.10 14.34
CA ALA A 246 -22.60 -10.44 13.79
C ALA A 246 -21.23 -11.12 13.90
N ILE A 247 -21.18 -12.22 14.66
CA ILE A 247 -20.02 -13.10 14.71
C ILE A 247 -19.91 -13.78 13.33
N PRO A 248 -18.76 -13.71 12.65
CA PRO A 248 -18.61 -14.29 11.32
C PRO A 248 -18.71 -15.83 11.40
N GLY A 249 -19.81 -16.39 10.89
CA GLY A 249 -20.23 -17.78 11.12
C GLY A 249 -19.29 -18.90 10.67
N ASN A 250 -18.27 -18.61 9.84
CA ASN A 250 -17.30 -19.59 9.36
C ASN A 250 -15.83 -19.20 9.63
N GLN A 251 -15.57 -18.04 10.24
CA GLN A 251 -14.21 -17.59 10.52
C GLN A 251 -13.93 -17.75 11.99
N ARG A 252 -13.03 -18.68 12.34
CA ARG A 252 -12.54 -18.81 13.70
C ARG A 252 -11.86 -17.49 14.09
N ILE A 253 -12.43 -16.78 15.05
CA ILE A 253 -11.82 -15.57 15.60
C ILE A 253 -10.53 -15.99 16.28
N VAL A 254 -9.40 -15.70 15.65
CA VAL A 254 -8.10 -15.98 16.23
C VAL A 254 -7.81 -14.88 17.25
N SER A 255 -7.77 -15.24 18.53
CA SER A 255 -7.50 -14.31 19.62
C SER A 255 -6.14 -13.62 19.48
N TYR A 256 -6.02 -12.44 20.10
CA TYR A 256 -4.75 -11.76 20.26
C TYR A 256 -3.85 -12.54 21.23
N THR A 257 -2.55 -12.62 20.91
CA THR A 257 -1.58 -13.18 21.86
C THR A 257 -1.35 -12.20 23.01
N ASN A 258 -0.84 -12.66 24.16
CA ASN A 258 -0.54 -11.78 25.29
C ASN A 258 0.47 -10.67 24.93
N PRO A 259 1.59 -10.94 24.22
CA PRO A 259 2.49 -9.88 23.76
C PRO A 259 1.80 -8.84 22.88
N ASN A 260 1.00 -9.28 21.90
CA ASN A 260 0.23 -8.38 21.04
C ASN A 260 -0.76 -7.52 21.83
N ARG A 261 -1.53 -8.15 22.72
CA ARG A 261 -2.50 -7.46 23.56
C ARG A 261 -1.80 -6.40 24.40
N ARG A 262 -0.67 -6.74 25.04
CA ARG A 262 0.11 -5.82 25.86
C ARG A 262 0.61 -4.61 25.07
N LEU A 263 1.18 -4.83 23.89
CA LEU A 263 1.63 -3.77 22.98
C LEU A 263 0.52 -2.73 22.75
N ILE A 264 -0.68 -3.21 22.40
CA ILE A 264 -1.80 -2.33 22.08
C ILE A 264 -2.39 -1.67 23.33
N THR A 265 -2.49 -2.38 24.45
CA THR A 265 -2.99 -1.77 25.70
C THR A 265 -2.01 -0.74 26.27
N ASP A 266 -0.70 -0.94 26.13
CA ASP A 266 0.29 0.03 26.57
C ASP A 266 0.23 1.30 25.70
N TRP A 267 0.06 1.14 24.37
CA TRP A 267 -0.19 2.28 23.47
C TRP A 267 -1.52 3.00 23.78
N LEU A 268 -2.62 2.27 24.01
CA LEU A 268 -3.90 2.88 24.39
C LEU A 268 -3.78 3.69 25.70
N ARG A 269 -2.95 3.24 26.64
CA ARG A 269 -2.67 3.97 27.88
C ARG A 269 -1.89 5.25 27.62
N GLU A 270 -0.88 5.20 26.75
CA GLU A 270 -0.14 6.39 26.31
C GLU A 270 -1.07 7.42 25.65
N LYS A 271 -2.07 6.96 24.87
CA LYS A 271 -3.08 7.81 24.23
C LYS A 271 -4.23 8.24 25.14
N GLY A 272 -4.23 7.87 26.42
CA GLY A 272 -5.29 8.23 27.37
C GLY A 272 -6.67 7.63 27.02
N SER A 273 -6.71 6.51 26.29
CA SER A 273 -7.96 5.84 25.86
C SER A 273 -8.53 4.94 26.97
N PHE A 274 -8.79 5.52 28.15
CA PHE A 274 -9.14 4.78 29.37
C PHE A 274 -10.45 3.99 29.25
N ASP A 275 -11.50 4.52 28.62
CA ASP A 275 -12.77 3.80 28.43
C ASP A 275 -12.58 2.47 27.66
N THR A 276 -11.69 2.48 26.65
CA THR A 276 -11.37 1.28 25.88
C THR A 276 -10.54 0.30 26.71
N LEU A 277 -9.62 0.80 27.53
CA LEU A 277 -8.83 -0.04 28.43
C LEU A 277 -9.70 -0.71 29.50
N ASP A 278 -10.62 0.03 30.12
CA ASP A 278 -11.53 -0.47 31.13
C ASP A 278 -12.46 -1.53 30.53
N THR A 279 -12.99 -1.27 29.34
CA THR A 279 -13.79 -2.25 28.59
C THR A 279 -12.99 -3.52 28.29
N LEU A 280 -11.75 -3.40 27.79
CA LEU A 280 -10.88 -4.55 27.54
C LEU A 280 -10.55 -5.34 28.81
N SER A 281 -10.42 -4.66 29.95
CA SER A 281 -10.22 -5.29 31.26
C SER A 281 -11.47 -6.07 31.69
N ASN A 282 -12.64 -5.44 31.60
CA ASN A 282 -13.93 -6.05 31.94
C ASN A 282 -14.20 -7.31 31.10
N LEU A 283 -13.92 -7.26 29.79
CA LEU A 283 -14.06 -8.42 28.91
C LEU A 283 -13.17 -9.59 29.36
N VAL A 284 -11.96 -9.33 29.87
CA VAL A 284 -11.09 -10.38 30.40
C VAL A 284 -11.63 -10.97 31.71
N GLU A 285 -12.16 -10.15 32.62
CA GLU A 285 -12.75 -10.63 33.86
C GLU A 285 -14.01 -11.47 33.59
N GLN A 286 -14.91 -11.01 32.72
CA GLN A 286 -16.07 -11.78 32.27
C GLN A 286 -15.66 -13.13 31.69
N ARG A 287 -14.59 -13.18 30.89
CA ARG A 287 -14.09 -14.43 30.32
C ARG A 287 -13.67 -15.44 31.37
N LYS A 288 -13.09 -15.00 32.49
CA LYS A 288 -12.76 -15.90 33.62
C LYS A 288 -14.02 -16.53 34.20
N ILE A 289 -15.06 -15.72 34.42
CA ILE A 289 -16.37 -16.17 34.92
C ILE A 289 -17.00 -17.18 33.95
N ILE A 290 -17.07 -16.83 32.66
CA ILE A 290 -17.59 -17.69 31.59
C ILE A 290 -16.87 -19.04 31.58
N ASN A 291 -15.54 -19.05 31.56
CA ASN A 291 -14.77 -20.29 31.54
C ASN A 291 -14.93 -21.13 32.83
N ALA A 292 -15.15 -20.50 33.99
CA ALA A 292 -15.44 -21.22 35.23
C ALA A 292 -16.83 -21.88 35.18
N ARG A 293 -17.84 -21.19 34.65
CA ARG A 293 -19.21 -21.70 34.50
C ARG A 293 -19.29 -22.84 33.49
N ILE A 294 -18.63 -22.72 32.34
CA ILE A 294 -18.49 -23.80 31.34
C ILE A 294 -17.93 -25.07 31.98
N ARG A 295 -16.81 -24.96 32.72
CA ARG A 295 -16.18 -26.10 33.41
C ARG A 295 -17.13 -26.74 34.43
N LYS A 296 -17.86 -25.94 35.20
CA LYS A 296 -18.84 -26.43 36.18
C LYS A 296 -19.99 -27.18 35.51
N LEU A 297 -20.54 -26.64 34.42
CA LEU A 297 -21.61 -27.29 33.66
C LEU A 297 -21.16 -28.60 33.03
N GLN A 298 -19.94 -28.66 32.49
CA GLN A 298 -19.35 -29.90 31.97
C GLN A 298 -19.23 -30.97 33.06
N SER A 299 -18.81 -30.59 34.28
CA SER A 299 -18.78 -31.51 35.42
C SER A 299 -20.17 -31.99 35.82
N PHE A 300 -21.18 -31.10 35.88
CA PHE A 300 -22.55 -31.51 36.17
C PHE A 300 -23.13 -32.45 35.12
N LYS A 301 -22.81 -32.24 33.84
CA LYS A 301 -23.25 -33.12 32.75
C LYS A 301 -22.71 -34.54 32.90
N GLN A 302 -21.52 -34.71 33.50
CA GLN A 302 -20.94 -36.04 33.78
C GLN A 302 -21.65 -36.74 34.95
N ASN A 303 -22.08 -35.97 35.95
CA ASN A 303 -22.64 -36.50 37.20
C ASN A 303 -24.17 -36.69 37.16
N TYR A 304 -24.88 -35.90 36.35
CA TYR A 304 -26.35 -35.88 36.26
C TYR A 304 -26.80 -36.12 34.82
N ARG A 305 -26.81 -37.40 34.40
CA ARG A 305 -27.14 -37.78 33.01
C ARG A 305 -28.59 -37.52 32.62
N ASP A 306 -29.50 -37.54 33.59
CA ASP A 306 -30.90 -37.17 33.45
C ASP A 306 -31.08 -35.70 33.01
N LEU A 307 -30.13 -34.83 33.36
CA LEU A 307 -30.15 -33.40 33.00
C LEU A 307 -29.39 -33.08 31.70
N ASP A 308 -28.89 -34.08 30.96
CA ASP A 308 -27.97 -33.89 29.83
C ASP A 308 -28.48 -32.90 28.78
N ARG A 309 -29.76 -32.98 28.41
CA ARG A 309 -30.38 -32.10 27.40
C ARG A 309 -30.41 -30.64 27.87
N SER A 310 -30.86 -30.40 29.09
CA SER A 310 -30.96 -29.05 29.67
C SER A 310 -29.59 -28.43 29.91
N LEU A 311 -28.64 -29.22 30.44
CA LEU A 311 -27.26 -28.80 30.63
C LEU A 311 -26.54 -28.53 29.31
N SER A 312 -26.80 -29.33 28.26
CA SER A 312 -26.25 -29.08 26.91
C SER A 312 -26.74 -27.77 26.31
N ARG A 313 -28.04 -27.47 26.45
CA ARG A 313 -28.60 -26.17 26.03
C ARG A 313 -27.94 -25.02 26.77
N THR A 314 -27.83 -25.13 28.09
CA THR A 314 -27.20 -24.10 28.94
C THR A 314 -25.74 -23.91 28.57
N LEU A 315 -25.00 -25.01 28.40
CA LEU A 315 -23.60 -24.99 27.96
C LEU A 315 -23.44 -24.29 26.60
N GLY A 316 -24.35 -24.53 25.65
CA GLY A 316 -24.36 -23.84 24.35
C GLY A 316 -24.53 -22.32 24.47
N LEU A 317 -25.34 -21.84 25.42
CA LEU A 317 -25.48 -20.41 25.70
C LEU A 317 -24.19 -19.82 26.28
N TRP A 318 -23.53 -20.53 27.19
CA TRP A 318 -22.25 -20.09 27.76
C TRP A 318 -21.10 -20.09 26.73
N GLU A 319 -21.05 -21.06 25.82
CA GLU A 319 -20.09 -21.04 24.70
C GLU A 319 -20.38 -19.88 23.74
N LYS A 320 -21.66 -19.56 23.46
CA LYS A 320 -22.02 -18.37 22.69
C LYS A 320 -21.58 -17.07 23.38
N ALA A 321 -21.78 -16.96 24.71
CA ALA A 321 -21.30 -15.82 25.48
C ALA A 321 -19.77 -15.66 25.39
N LYS A 322 -19.05 -16.79 25.46
CA LYS A 322 -17.59 -16.83 25.27
C LYS A 322 -17.17 -16.34 23.89
N GLU A 323 -17.83 -16.79 22.83
CA GLU A 323 -17.54 -16.34 21.45
C GLU A 323 -17.81 -14.84 21.29
N SER A 324 -18.95 -14.34 21.79
CA SER A 324 -19.27 -12.91 21.77
C SER A 324 -18.22 -12.08 22.51
N ASN A 325 -17.76 -12.54 23.68
CA ASN A 325 -16.72 -11.88 24.47
C ASN A 325 -15.37 -11.84 23.72
N TYR A 326 -14.94 -12.95 23.10
CA TYR A 326 -13.73 -12.97 22.27
C TYR A 326 -13.85 -12.04 21.06
N TYR A 327 -15.02 -11.99 20.44
CA TYR A 327 -15.26 -11.14 19.28
C TYR A 327 -15.27 -9.65 19.64
N ALA A 328 -15.84 -9.29 20.79
CA ALA A 328 -15.80 -7.93 21.31
C ALA A 328 -14.36 -7.47 21.53
N GLU A 329 -13.54 -8.26 22.22
CA GLU A 329 -12.13 -7.94 22.43
C GLU A 329 -11.38 -7.82 21.09
N TYR A 330 -11.62 -8.75 20.16
CA TYR A 330 -11.00 -8.72 18.84
C TYR A 330 -11.30 -7.42 18.09
N ARG A 331 -12.56 -6.97 18.06
CA ARG A 331 -12.96 -5.75 17.33
C ARG A 331 -12.26 -4.51 17.88
N LEU A 332 -12.20 -4.37 19.21
CA LEU A 332 -11.55 -3.24 19.87
C LEU A 332 -10.03 -3.25 19.63
N LEU A 333 -9.39 -4.40 19.85
CA LEU A 333 -7.94 -4.53 19.65
C LEU A 333 -7.54 -4.37 18.19
N TYR A 334 -8.35 -4.86 17.24
CA TYR A 334 -8.08 -4.72 15.80
C TYR A 334 -8.14 -3.27 15.34
N ALA A 335 -9.15 -2.51 15.79
CA ALA A 335 -9.24 -1.09 15.49
C ALA A 335 -8.07 -0.31 16.11
N ALA A 336 -7.74 -0.57 17.38
CA ALA A 336 -6.62 0.07 18.07
C ALA A 336 -5.25 -0.27 17.44
N GLU A 337 -5.01 -1.54 17.10
CA GLU A 337 -3.77 -1.98 16.44
C GLU A 337 -3.59 -1.34 15.06
N LEU A 338 -4.66 -1.17 14.29
CA LEU A 338 -4.59 -0.50 13.00
C LEU A 338 -4.13 0.95 13.13
N ARG A 339 -4.64 1.67 14.13
CA ARG A 339 -4.21 3.04 14.44
C ARG A 339 -2.76 3.11 14.90
N TYR A 340 -2.39 2.22 15.83
CA TYR A 340 -1.01 2.05 16.28
C TYR A 340 -0.05 1.87 15.09
N VAL A 341 -0.37 0.97 14.15
CA VAL A 341 0.45 0.71 12.96
C VAL A 341 0.59 1.95 12.08
N VAL A 342 -0.51 2.67 11.82
CA VAL A 342 -0.49 3.88 10.99
C VAL A 342 0.35 4.98 11.62
N GLU A 343 0.25 5.17 12.92
CA GLU A 343 1.04 6.15 13.66
C GLU A 343 2.53 5.80 13.66
N GLN A 344 2.89 4.58 14.07
CA GLN A 344 4.29 4.16 14.23
C GLN A 344 5.09 4.14 12.93
N LEU A 345 4.41 3.90 11.81
CA LEU A 345 5.03 3.93 10.48
C LEU A 345 4.86 5.27 9.77
N SER A 346 4.19 6.24 10.41
CA SER A 346 3.88 7.56 9.84
C SER A 346 3.23 7.45 8.46
N LEU A 347 2.23 6.58 8.34
CA LEU A 347 1.58 6.29 7.06
C LEU A 347 0.59 7.39 6.66
N ALA A 348 0.34 7.51 5.35
CA ALA A 348 -0.61 8.49 4.82
C ALA A 348 -2.05 8.12 5.22
N GLY A 349 -2.71 8.91 6.07
CA GLY A 349 -4.09 8.57 6.48
C GLY A 349 -4.66 9.31 7.68
N GLN A 350 -4.14 10.48 8.03
CA GLN A 350 -4.49 11.19 9.27
C GLN A 350 -6.00 11.40 9.46
N SER A 351 -6.73 11.79 8.41
CA SER A 351 -8.18 11.99 8.48
C SER A 351 -8.95 10.67 8.72
N ALA A 352 -8.48 9.56 8.14
CA ALA A 352 -9.07 8.25 8.35
C ALA A 352 -8.77 7.70 9.75
N ASP A 353 -7.56 7.95 10.27
CA ASP A 353 -7.17 7.62 11.64
C ASP A 353 -8.02 8.38 12.67
N GLN A 354 -8.14 9.71 12.53
CA GLN A 354 -8.99 10.53 13.40
C GLN A 354 -10.45 10.07 13.39
N ARG A 355 -10.96 9.68 12.22
CA ARG A 355 -12.30 9.10 12.12
C ARG A 355 -12.39 7.79 12.89
N LEU A 356 -11.42 6.88 12.72
CA LEU A 356 -11.43 5.60 13.43
C LEU A 356 -11.28 5.79 14.94
N ASP A 357 -10.49 6.77 15.41
CA ASP A 357 -10.41 7.15 16.82
C ASP A 357 -11.78 7.49 17.39
N LYS A 358 -12.50 8.39 16.71
CA LYS A 358 -13.85 8.79 17.10
C LYS A 358 -14.81 7.60 17.08
N GLU A 359 -14.73 6.75 16.06
CA GLU A 359 -15.56 5.54 15.98
C GLU A 359 -15.23 4.57 17.12
N LEU A 360 -13.96 4.36 17.47
CA LEU A 360 -13.56 3.55 18.61
C LEU A 360 -14.16 4.09 19.91
N GLN A 361 -13.95 5.38 20.21
CA GLN A 361 -14.52 6.02 21.40
C GLN A 361 -16.05 5.91 21.45
N THR A 362 -16.72 6.12 20.30
CA THR A 362 -18.19 6.08 20.22
C THR A 362 -18.75 4.68 20.43
N TYR A 363 -18.11 3.64 19.87
CA TYR A 363 -18.67 2.29 19.82
C TYR A 363 -18.10 1.33 20.87
N THR A 364 -17.06 1.71 21.64
CA THR A 364 -16.48 0.86 22.71
C THR A 364 -17.53 0.29 23.64
N ASN A 365 -18.41 1.13 24.19
CA ASN A 365 -19.45 0.68 25.13
C ASN A 365 -20.50 -0.21 24.45
N ALA A 366 -20.91 0.13 23.22
CA ALA A 366 -21.84 -0.69 22.48
C ALA A 366 -21.27 -2.09 22.20
N VAL A 367 -19.99 -2.17 21.81
CA VAL A 367 -19.29 -3.45 21.59
C VAL A 367 -19.30 -4.32 22.85
N ALA A 368 -19.12 -3.72 24.03
CA ALA A 368 -19.19 -4.41 25.32
C ALA A 368 -20.62 -4.89 25.63
N GLN A 369 -21.62 -4.02 25.49
CA GLN A 369 -23.03 -4.35 25.73
C GLN A 369 -23.50 -5.55 24.90
N HIS A 370 -23.00 -5.70 23.67
CA HIS A 370 -23.33 -6.88 22.86
C HIS A 370 -22.75 -8.19 23.41
N ALA A 371 -21.59 -8.15 24.07
CA ALA A 371 -21.07 -9.30 24.80
C ALA A 371 -21.89 -9.57 26.07
N ASP A 372 -22.29 -8.50 26.78
CA ASP A 372 -23.10 -8.59 27.99
C ASP A 372 -24.46 -9.24 27.74
N VAL A 373 -25.16 -8.87 26.65
CA VAL A 373 -26.45 -9.50 26.29
C VAL A 373 -26.32 -11.02 26.12
N ALA A 374 -25.21 -11.50 25.55
CA ALA A 374 -24.97 -12.93 25.40
C ALA A 374 -24.65 -13.61 26.74
N LEU A 375 -23.93 -12.91 27.62
CA LEU A 375 -23.66 -13.34 28.98
C LEU A 375 -24.94 -13.42 29.82
N ASP A 376 -25.76 -12.36 29.83
CA ASP A 376 -27.05 -12.31 30.53
C ASP A 376 -27.97 -13.44 30.06
N SER A 377 -28.02 -13.70 28.75
CA SER A 377 -28.78 -14.82 28.18
C SER A 377 -28.32 -16.19 28.71
N ALA A 378 -27.02 -16.35 28.99
CA ALA A 378 -26.45 -17.57 29.55
C ALA A 378 -26.67 -17.68 31.07
N GLU A 379 -26.66 -16.55 31.78
CA GLU A 379 -26.96 -16.50 33.22
C GLU A 379 -28.44 -16.76 33.51
N GLN A 380 -29.33 -16.27 32.66
CA GLN A 380 -30.79 -16.46 32.73
C GLN A 380 -31.26 -17.73 31.99
N ALA A 381 -30.35 -18.67 31.70
CA ALA A 381 -30.64 -19.88 30.94
C ALA A 381 -31.65 -20.81 31.64
N TYR A 382 -31.77 -20.72 32.98
CA TYR A 382 -32.79 -21.45 33.71
C TYR A 382 -34.18 -20.89 33.36
N LYS A 383 -34.91 -21.67 32.55
CA LYS A 383 -36.36 -21.54 32.40
C LYS A 383 -36.96 -22.86 32.88
N PRO A 384 -37.77 -22.87 33.95
CA PRO A 384 -38.60 -24.05 34.20
C PRO A 384 -39.42 -24.29 32.94
N GLU A 385 -39.36 -25.50 32.38
CA GLU A 385 -40.26 -25.84 31.27
C GLU A 385 -41.68 -25.62 31.80
N ASP A 386 -42.53 -24.92 31.04
CA ASP A 386 -43.96 -24.87 31.33
C ASP A 386 -44.41 -26.32 31.45
N ILE A 387 -44.69 -26.74 32.68
CA ILE A 387 -45.34 -28.01 32.98
C ILE A 387 -46.73 -27.87 32.37
N ARG A 388 -46.88 -28.31 31.11
CA ARG A 388 -48.16 -28.44 30.43
C ARG A 388 -48.65 -29.87 30.53
#